data_AF-A0A6C0DLR4-F1
#
_entry.id   AF-A0A6C0DLR4-F1
#
_cell.length_a   1.000
_cell.length_b   1.000
_cell.length_c   1.000
_cell.angle_alpha   90.00
_cell.angle_beta   90.00
_cell.angle_gamma   90.00
#
_symmetry.space_group_name_H-M   'P 1'
#
loop_
_entity.id
_entity.type
_entity.pdbx_description
1 polymer ?
#
loop_
_entity_poly.entity_id
_entity_poly.type
_entity_poly.pdbx_seq_one_letter_code
_entity_poly.pdbx_strand_id
1 'polypeptide(L)'
;MSAMSFTESQFISMEVTQEQANTMANVIDYSYQGWVHFDTNASCVKSYSNVYAPAFGGSLHITCLPAKYSTAETVKELIEQVIPIGKVSNIRIVKKTDSKNNRTFQSAFIDFEYWYISESTRHLLMELFNVTRFENEEPTYTQSIQVFGNEHFFWDEHETMKMKCLSVRFVKKGMATQENLTKTVQKLELSSEQWNSLYIPCLPKEILFDTDKGPSYINENSLQYFIEKNLQLGKIKRIDFVDREVTENEQALTVKAAFIHFEYWNDNNNAKFLRNKLDTEGQFRQKGYYNGKNMMWFYSEENGAKTPRYFVFKINYKPIPEAETDLNIHQLVAANKKLEEVVLEKDELIKKLMEELDILKQNFGIVDDDKGPMSIDELATDGQEVEIEDEDEDDTVDSQYNELSGQQLRDIWAELMGKPTGLTSSGSFTNKRLLIAEIIRLKNLYK
;
A
#
# COMPACT_ATOMS: atom_id res chain seq x y z
N MET A 1 -40.76 -48.29 -20.42
CA MET A 1 -39.50 -48.45 -19.66
C MET A 1 -38.48 -49.06 -20.60
N SER A 2 -37.47 -48.27 -21.01
CA SER A 2 -36.17 -48.79 -21.46
C SER A 2 -35.19 -47.62 -21.41
N ALA A 3 -34.31 -47.65 -20.43
CA ALA A 3 -33.21 -46.72 -20.27
C ALA A 3 -32.11 -47.09 -21.28
N MET A 4 -31.67 -46.12 -22.09
CA MET A 4 -30.41 -46.23 -22.82
C MET A 4 -29.39 -45.32 -22.13
N SER A 5 -28.40 -45.95 -21.52
CA SER A 5 -27.21 -45.33 -20.94
C SER A 5 -26.32 -44.76 -22.06
N PHE A 6 -26.04 -43.46 -22.00
CA PHE A 6 -24.92 -42.87 -22.72
C PHE A 6 -23.64 -43.15 -21.93
N THR A 7 -22.71 -43.91 -22.50
CA THR A 7 -21.34 -44.05 -22.02
C THR A 7 -20.55 -42.81 -22.43
N GLU A 8 -20.00 -42.09 -21.44
CA GLU A 8 -19.01 -41.03 -21.63
C GLU A 8 -17.80 -41.59 -22.40
N SER A 9 -17.54 -41.05 -23.59
CA SER A 9 -16.27 -41.27 -24.28
C SER A 9 -15.19 -40.48 -23.54
N GLN A 10 -14.31 -41.20 -22.85
CA GLN A 10 -13.12 -40.65 -22.23
C GLN A 10 -12.29 -39.88 -23.27
N PHE A 11 -12.17 -38.57 -23.07
CA PHE A 11 -11.17 -37.75 -23.74
C PHE A 11 -9.79 -38.20 -23.25
N ILE A 12 -9.06 -38.94 -24.09
CA ILE A 12 -7.64 -39.18 -23.88
C ILE A 12 -6.92 -37.92 -24.36
N SER A 13 -6.43 -37.11 -23.43
CA SER A 13 -5.46 -36.06 -23.74
C SER A 13 -4.19 -36.74 -24.23
N MET A 14 -3.90 -36.67 -25.54
CA MET A 14 -2.56 -36.98 -26.02
C MET A 14 -1.63 -35.87 -25.57
N GLU A 15 -0.84 -36.14 -24.53
CA GLU A 15 0.34 -35.33 -24.22
C GLU A 15 1.30 -35.41 -25.41
N VAL A 16 1.46 -34.29 -26.10
CA VAL A 16 2.52 -34.12 -27.09
C VAL A 16 3.82 -34.00 -26.30
N THR A 17 4.65 -35.05 -26.34
CA THR A 17 5.94 -35.05 -25.65
C THR A 17 6.88 -34.04 -26.32
N GLN A 18 7.83 -33.49 -25.56
CA GLN A 18 8.89 -32.59 -26.03
C GLN A 18 9.63 -33.12 -27.29
N GLU A 19 9.62 -34.44 -27.46
CA GLU A 19 10.20 -35.15 -28.60
C GLU A 19 9.41 -34.91 -29.90
N GLN A 20 8.08 -34.80 -29.85
CA GLN A 20 7.24 -34.46 -31.00
C GLN A 20 7.39 -32.98 -31.41
N ALA A 21 7.59 -32.08 -30.43
CA ALA A 21 7.97 -30.68 -30.72
C ALA A 21 9.35 -30.59 -31.39
N ASN A 22 10.31 -31.42 -30.97
CA ASN A 22 11.63 -31.50 -31.61
C ASN A 22 11.58 -32.19 -32.99
N THR A 23 10.62 -33.09 -33.23
CA THR A 23 10.46 -33.74 -34.55
C THR A 23 9.96 -32.76 -35.62
N MET A 24 9.28 -31.68 -35.22
CA MET A 24 8.88 -30.58 -36.12
C MET A 24 10.03 -29.64 -36.51
N ALA A 25 11.18 -29.69 -35.82
CA ALA A 25 12.35 -28.87 -36.13
C ALA A 25 13.18 -29.40 -37.32
N ASN A 26 12.89 -30.60 -37.82
CA ASN A 26 13.69 -31.26 -38.86
C ASN A 26 13.00 -31.33 -40.23
N VAL A 27 12.32 -30.26 -40.67
CA VAL A 27 12.02 -30.07 -42.11
C VAL A 27 11.97 -28.57 -42.44
N ILE A 28 12.98 -28.14 -43.23
CA ILE A 28 13.19 -26.82 -43.87
C ILE A 28 13.86 -25.75 -42.99
N ASP A 29 15.03 -25.33 -43.46
CA ASP A 29 15.85 -24.21 -42.99
C ASP A 29 15.09 -22.88 -43.22
N TYR A 30 14.27 -22.47 -42.25
CA TYR A 30 13.62 -21.17 -42.25
C TYR A 30 14.52 -20.19 -41.47
N SER A 31 15.21 -19.32 -42.21
CA SER A 31 15.91 -18.18 -41.61
C SER A 31 14.88 -17.22 -40.98
N TYR A 32 15.18 -16.72 -39.77
CA TYR A 32 14.35 -15.73 -39.08
C TYR A 32 14.05 -14.54 -39.99
N GLN A 33 12.77 -14.26 -40.23
CA GLN A 33 12.35 -13.18 -41.13
C GLN A 33 11.77 -11.98 -40.38
N GLY A 34 11.29 -12.17 -39.14
CA GLY A 34 10.68 -11.10 -38.34
C GLY A 34 9.32 -10.63 -38.83
N TRP A 35 8.75 -11.29 -39.85
CA TRP A 35 7.43 -11.01 -40.41
C TRP A 35 6.68 -12.26 -40.88
N VAL A 36 5.34 -12.15 -40.98
CA VAL A 36 4.47 -13.19 -41.54
C VAL A 36 3.35 -12.58 -42.37
N HIS A 37 3.05 -13.20 -43.52
CA HIS A 37 1.93 -12.83 -44.39
C HIS A 37 0.77 -13.82 -44.24
N PHE A 38 -0.44 -13.29 -44.12
CA PHE A 38 -1.69 -14.04 -44.15
C PHE A 38 -2.41 -13.74 -45.46
N ASP A 39 -2.41 -14.72 -46.37
CA ASP A 39 -3.21 -14.68 -47.59
C ASP A 39 -4.51 -15.46 -47.38
N THR A 40 -5.66 -14.79 -47.52
CA THR A 40 -7.01 -15.37 -47.44
C THR A 40 -7.27 -16.44 -48.51
N ASN A 41 -6.43 -16.53 -49.56
CA ASN A 41 -6.50 -17.61 -50.55
C ASN A 41 -5.85 -18.91 -50.09
N ALA A 42 -5.05 -18.89 -49.02
CA ALA A 42 -4.56 -20.11 -48.38
C ALA A 42 -5.74 -20.76 -47.66
N SER A 43 -6.32 -21.77 -48.31
CA SER A 43 -7.43 -22.58 -47.80
C SER A 43 -7.20 -22.96 -46.34
N CYS A 44 -7.86 -22.25 -45.43
CA CYS A 44 -7.90 -22.59 -44.02
C CYS A 44 -8.66 -23.92 -43.94
N VAL A 45 -7.95 -25.02 -43.74
CA VAL A 45 -8.58 -26.34 -43.61
C VAL A 45 -9.34 -26.33 -42.29
N LYS A 46 -10.63 -26.00 -42.35
CA LYS A 46 -11.59 -26.11 -41.22
C LYS A 46 -11.91 -27.59 -40.92
N SER A 47 -10.89 -28.46 -40.89
CA SER A 47 -11.06 -29.82 -40.40
C SER A 47 -10.96 -29.78 -38.87
N TYR A 48 -12.11 -29.97 -38.21
CA TYR A 48 -12.23 -30.06 -36.75
C TYR A 48 -11.38 -31.18 -36.11
N SER A 49 -10.67 -31.97 -36.90
CA SER A 49 -9.82 -33.08 -36.44
C SER A 49 -8.39 -32.65 -36.04
N ASN A 50 -7.90 -31.48 -36.48
CA ASN A 50 -6.49 -31.10 -36.32
C ASN A 50 -6.40 -29.70 -35.70
N VAL A 51 -6.62 -29.64 -34.39
CA VAL A 51 -6.64 -28.40 -33.61
C VAL A 51 -5.39 -28.36 -32.73
N TYR A 52 -4.58 -27.31 -32.84
CA TYR A 52 -3.45 -27.09 -31.91
C TYR A 52 -3.85 -26.07 -30.85
N ALA A 53 -3.93 -26.52 -29.61
CA ALA A 53 -3.91 -25.64 -28.45
C ALA A 53 -2.46 -25.55 -27.98
N PRO A 54 -1.76 -24.41 -28.14
CA PRO A 54 -0.39 -24.32 -27.66
C PRO A 54 -0.35 -24.57 -26.15
N ALA A 55 0.28 -25.67 -25.73
CA ALA A 55 0.57 -25.94 -24.32
C ALA A 55 1.37 -24.78 -23.70
N PHE A 56 2.22 -24.17 -24.51
CA PHE A 56 3.06 -23.02 -24.19
C PHE A 56 2.35 -21.71 -24.58
N GLY A 57 1.69 -21.06 -23.61
CA GLY A 57 1.35 -19.63 -23.68
C GLY A 57 0.71 -19.11 -24.98
N GLY A 58 -0.31 -19.79 -25.51
CA GLY A 58 -0.97 -19.50 -26.80
C GLY A 58 -1.79 -18.20 -26.89
N SER A 59 -1.54 -17.22 -26.01
CA SER A 59 -2.20 -15.92 -26.01
C SER A 59 -1.34 -14.89 -26.72
N LEU A 60 -1.99 -13.97 -27.44
CA LEU A 60 -1.32 -12.94 -28.22
C LEU A 60 -1.63 -11.55 -27.70
N HIS A 61 -0.64 -10.66 -27.81
CA HIS A 61 -0.84 -9.23 -27.64
C HIS A 61 -0.57 -8.51 -28.95
N ILE A 62 -1.59 -7.80 -29.44
CA ILE A 62 -1.47 -6.84 -30.53
C ILE A 62 -1.10 -5.50 -29.91
N THR A 63 0.11 -5.03 -30.21
CA THR A 63 0.66 -3.83 -29.59
C THR A 63 -0.11 -2.58 -29.96
N CYS A 64 -0.65 -2.51 -31.18
CA CYS A 64 -1.48 -1.41 -31.64
C CYS A 64 -2.57 -1.90 -32.60
N LEU A 65 -3.81 -1.61 -32.25
CA LEU A 65 -5.00 -1.95 -33.02
C LEU A 65 -5.27 -0.91 -34.11
N PRO A 66 -5.68 -1.33 -35.32
CA PRO A 66 -6.21 -0.42 -36.32
C PRO A 66 -7.53 0.21 -35.86
N ALA A 67 -7.85 1.40 -36.37
CA ALA A 67 -9.00 2.19 -35.88
C ALA A 67 -10.35 1.43 -35.97
N LYS A 68 -10.55 0.67 -37.05
CA LYS A 68 -11.75 -0.16 -37.26
C LYS A 68 -11.92 -1.27 -36.21
N TYR A 69 -10.82 -1.71 -35.59
CA TYR A 69 -10.81 -2.84 -34.66
C TYR A 69 -10.69 -2.38 -33.20
N SER A 70 -11.61 -1.50 -32.80
CA SER A 70 -11.60 -0.85 -31.47
C SER A 70 -12.49 -1.52 -30.41
N THR A 71 -13.22 -2.58 -30.78
CA THR A 71 -14.14 -3.33 -29.91
C THR A 71 -13.79 -4.82 -29.89
N ALA A 72 -14.24 -5.56 -28.87
CA ALA A 72 -13.92 -6.98 -28.78
C ALA A 72 -14.46 -7.76 -29.99
N GLU A 73 -15.66 -7.41 -30.46
CA GLU A 73 -16.31 -8.01 -31.62
C GLU A 73 -15.51 -7.78 -32.90
N THR A 74 -15.05 -6.54 -33.12
CA THR A 74 -14.26 -6.20 -34.31
C THR A 74 -12.85 -6.81 -34.23
N VAL A 75 -12.21 -6.85 -33.06
CA VAL A 75 -10.94 -7.57 -32.88
C VAL A 75 -11.10 -9.07 -33.11
N LYS A 76 -12.24 -9.65 -32.73
CA LYS A 76 -12.55 -11.06 -33.04
C LYS A 76 -12.67 -11.28 -34.55
N GLU A 77 -13.36 -10.41 -35.27
CA GLU A 77 -13.44 -10.44 -36.73
C GLU A 77 -12.05 -10.35 -37.38
N LEU A 78 -11.20 -9.44 -36.90
CA LEU A 78 -9.81 -9.31 -37.34
C LEU A 78 -9.07 -10.65 -37.24
N ILE A 79 -9.16 -11.34 -36.10
CA ILE A 79 -8.37 -12.53 -35.78
C ILE A 79 -8.95 -13.82 -36.35
N GLU A 80 -10.26 -13.91 -36.49
CA GLU A 80 -10.93 -15.11 -37.00
C GLU A 80 -11.13 -15.09 -38.52
N GLN A 81 -11.23 -13.90 -39.13
CA GLN A 81 -11.61 -13.75 -40.54
C GLN A 81 -10.52 -13.07 -41.39
N VAL A 82 -9.97 -11.95 -40.93
CA VAL A 82 -9.03 -11.14 -41.74
C VAL A 82 -7.60 -11.70 -41.71
N ILE A 83 -7.12 -12.04 -40.51
CA ILE A 83 -5.86 -12.74 -40.27
C ILE A 83 -6.20 -14.03 -39.52
N PRO A 84 -6.68 -15.09 -40.21
CA PRO A 84 -7.27 -16.27 -39.57
C PRO A 84 -6.23 -17.06 -38.79
N ILE A 85 -6.00 -16.65 -37.53
CA ILE A 85 -5.02 -17.25 -36.63
C ILE A 85 -5.63 -18.41 -35.86
N GLY A 86 -6.85 -18.24 -35.38
CA GLY A 86 -7.50 -19.22 -34.51
C GLY A 86 -8.86 -18.76 -34.03
N LYS A 87 -9.54 -19.63 -33.29
CA LYS A 87 -10.80 -19.29 -32.62
C LYS A 87 -10.51 -18.60 -31.30
N VAL A 88 -11.09 -17.43 -31.10
CA VAL A 88 -10.84 -16.59 -29.94
C VAL A 88 -11.75 -17.00 -28.80
N SER A 89 -11.17 -17.17 -27.61
CA SER A 89 -11.90 -17.44 -26.37
C SER A 89 -12.22 -16.15 -25.60
N ASN A 90 -11.26 -15.22 -25.52
CA ASN A 90 -11.44 -13.97 -24.79
C ASN A 90 -10.58 -12.84 -25.37
N ILE A 91 -11.05 -11.60 -25.25
CA ILE A 91 -10.38 -10.39 -25.77
C ILE A 91 -10.44 -9.29 -24.71
N ARG A 92 -9.30 -8.68 -24.45
CA ARG A 92 -9.19 -7.49 -23.62
C ARG A 92 -8.52 -6.36 -24.37
N ILE A 93 -9.22 -5.23 -24.48
CA ILE A 93 -8.69 -4.02 -25.09
C ILE A 93 -8.22 -3.06 -23.99
N VAL A 94 -7.02 -2.50 -24.16
CA VAL A 94 -6.41 -1.54 -23.25
C VAL A 94 -6.04 -0.29 -24.03
N LYS A 95 -6.52 0.86 -23.55
CA LYS A 95 -6.11 2.18 -24.04
C LYS A 95 -4.77 2.56 -23.40
N LYS A 96 -3.79 2.92 -24.22
CA LYS A 96 -2.47 3.39 -23.79
C LYS A 96 -2.21 4.75 -24.39
N THR A 97 -1.59 5.62 -23.60
CA THR A 97 -1.12 6.93 -24.07
C THR A 97 0.40 6.87 -24.20
N ASP A 98 0.91 7.10 -25.40
CA ASP A 98 2.34 7.26 -25.62
C ASP A 98 2.81 8.52 -24.89
N SER A 99 3.69 8.35 -23.89
CA SER A 99 4.22 9.44 -23.09
C SER A 99 5.06 10.44 -23.92
N LYS A 100 5.55 10.05 -25.11
CA LYS A 100 6.39 10.91 -25.95
C LYS A 100 5.59 11.81 -26.89
N ASN A 101 4.48 11.30 -27.42
CA ASN A 101 3.70 12.00 -28.46
C ASN A 101 2.29 12.39 -28.01
N ASN A 102 1.93 12.08 -26.76
CA ASN A 102 0.58 12.23 -26.19
C ASN A 102 -0.53 11.59 -27.05
N ARG A 103 -0.16 10.61 -27.88
CA ARG A 103 -1.09 9.89 -28.76
C ARG A 103 -1.67 8.71 -28.00
N THR A 104 -2.99 8.65 -27.98
CA THR A 104 -3.72 7.50 -27.44
C THR A 104 -3.88 6.44 -28.51
N PHE A 105 -3.48 5.21 -28.21
CA PHE A 105 -3.70 4.05 -29.05
C PHE A 105 -4.30 2.90 -28.24
N GLN A 106 -4.91 1.95 -28.93
CA GLN A 106 -5.50 0.77 -28.31
C GLN A 106 -4.63 -0.44 -28.57
N SER A 107 -4.49 -1.31 -27.58
CA SER A 107 -3.81 -2.61 -27.69
C SER A 107 -4.77 -3.71 -27.26
N ALA A 108 -4.69 -4.89 -27.88
CA ALA A 108 -5.51 -6.05 -27.50
C ALA A 108 -4.65 -7.18 -26.93
N PHE A 109 -5.17 -7.82 -25.88
CA PHE A 109 -4.76 -9.14 -25.43
C PHE A 109 -5.83 -10.14 -25.86
N ILE A 110 -5.40 -11.27 -26.41
CA ILE A 110 -6.28 -12.25 -27.05
C ILE A 110 -5.90 -13.62 -26.52
N ASP A 111 -6.86 -14.29 -25.89
CA ASP A 111 -6.75 -15.67 -25.48
C ASP A 111 -7.48 -16.54 -26.50
N PHE A 112 -6.86 -17.62 -26.96
CA PHE A 112 -7.43 -18.51 -27.97
C PHE A 112 -8.01 -19.77 -27.34
N GLU A 113 -9.14 -20.23 -27.87
CA GLU A 113 -9.62 -21.60 -27.63
C GLU A 113 -8.68 -22.59 -28.34
N TYR A 114 -8.32 -22.24 -29.57
CA TYR A 114 -7.33 -22.95 -30.37
C TYR A 114 -6.83 -22.13 -31.55
N TRP A 115 -5.67 -22.51 -32.09
CA TRP A 115 -5.14 -21.96 -33.33
C TRP A 115 -5.55 -22.82 -34.52
N TYR A 116 -5.80 -22.17 -35.67
CA TYR A 116 -6.00 -22.88 -36.92
C TYR A 116 -4.66 -23.46 -37.39
N ILE A 117 -4.71 -24.59 -38.10
CA ILE A 117 -3.52 -25.16 -38.74
C ILE A 117 -3.48 -24.70 -40.19
N SER A 118 -2.69 -23.67 -40.45
CA SER A 118 -2.37 -23.14 -41.78
C SER A 118 -0.87 -22.89 -41.90
N GLU A 119 -0.38 -22.71 -43.12
CA GLU A 119 1.04 -22.39 -43.32
C GLU A 119 1.43 -21.08 -42.63
N SER A 120 0.59 -20.04 -42.76
CA SER A 120 0.80 -18.74 -42.10
C SER A 120 0.79 -18.82 -40.59
N THR A 121 -0.13 -19.59 -39.98
CA THR A 121 -0.18 -19.75 -38.52
C THR A 121 1.00 -20.56 -37.99
N ARG A 122 1.44 -21.60 -38.72
CA ARG A 122 2.66 -22.35 -38.39
C ARG A 122 3.88 -21.45 -38.46
N HIS A 123 4.00 -20.64 -39.51
CA HIS A 123 5.10 -19.69 -39.65
C HIS A 123 5.08 -18.64 -38.53
N LEU A 124 3.91 -18.07 -38.21
CA LEU A 124 3.73 -17.15 -37.10
C LEU A 124 4.16 -17.77 -35.77
N LEU A 125 3.74 -19.01 -35.51
CA LEU A 125 4.08 -19.72 -34.30
C LEU A 125 5.61 -19.89 -34.20
N MET A 126 6.26 -20.37 -35.26
CA MET A 126 7.72 -20.57 -35.30
C MET A 126 8.48 -19.28 -35.06
N GLU A 127 8.12 -18.20 -35.74
CA GLU A 127 8.75 -16.89 -35.56
C GLU A 127 8.57 -16.41 -34.12
N LEU A 128 7.36 -16.54 -33.56
CA LEU A 128 7.08 -16.15 -32.18
C LEU A 128 7.91 -16.94 -31.17
N PHE A 129 8.11 -18.25 -31.39
CA PHE A 129 9.00 -19.07 -30.57
C PHE A 129 10.46 -18.63 -30.68
N ASN A 130 10.93 -18.32 -31.89
CA ASN A 130 12.32 -17.87 -32.11
C ASN A 130 12.65 -16.57 -31.37
N VAL A 131 11.67 -15.70 -31.16
CA VAL A 131 11.85 -14.40 -30.49
C VAL A 131 11.36 -14.36 -29.04
N THR A 132 10.97 -15.51 -28.49
CA THR A 132 10.44 -15.62 -27.14
C THR A 132 11.27 -16.54 -26.27
N ARG A 133 11.62 -16.08 -25.07
CA ARG A 133 12.20 -16.92 -24.02
C ARG A 133 11.11 -17.41 -23.09
N PHE A 134 11.20 -18.69 -22.75
CA PHE A 134 10.25 -19.37 -21.86
C PHE A 134 10.96 -19.83 -20.59
N GLU A 135 10.30 -19.66 -19.44
CA GLU A 135 10.67 -20.26 -18.16
C GLU A 135 9.41 -20.90 -17.58
N ASN A 136 9.49 -22.17 -17.14
CA ASN A 136 8.34 -22.93 -16.64
C ASN A 136 7.12 -22.86 -17.58
N GLU A 137 7.36 -22.99 -18.89
CA GLU A 137 6.32 -22.96 -19.94
C GLU A 137 5.60 -21.62 -20.12
N GLU A 138 6.07 -20.56 -19.46
CA GLU A 138 5.54 -19.20 -19.60
C GLU A 138 6.51 -18.26 -20.33
N PRO A 139 6.02 -17.35 -21.19
CA PRO A 139 6.86 -16.39 -21.87
C PRO A 139 7.37 -15.31 -20.90
N THR A 140 8.69 -15.26 -20.66
CA THR A 140 9.33 -14.27 -19.76
C THR A 140 9.89 -13.06 -20.50
N TYR A 141 10.30 -13.26 -21.76
CA TYR A 141 10.74 -12.19 -22.65
C TYR A 141 10.23 -12.44 -24.06
N THR A 142 9.57 -11.46 -24.67
CA THR A 142 8.92 -11.59 -25.98
C THR A 142 9.24 -10.37 -26.83
N GLN A 143 9.82 -10.56 -28.01
CA GLN A 143 9.84 -9.50 -29.03
C GLN A 143 8.56 -9.55 -29.88
N SER A 144 8.29 -8.48 -30.62
CA SER A 144 7.12 -8.43 -31.50
C SER A 144 7.49 -8.73 -32.93
N ILE A 145 6.62 -9.46 -33.62
CA ILE A 145 6.71 -9.82 -35.03
C ILE A 145 5.70 -9.01 -35.82
N GLN A 146 6.03 -8.73 -37.07
CA GLN A 146 5.16 -8.00 -37.98
C GLN A 146 4.24 -8.96 -38.74
N VAL A 147 2.94 -8.75 -38.65
CA VAL A 147 1.92 -9.52 -39.35
C VAL A 147 1.28 -8.65 -40.43
N PHE A 148 1.26 -9.17 -41.65
CA PHE A 148 0.67 -8.53 -42.81
C PHE A 148 -0.59 -9.30 -43.20
N GLY A 149 -1.72 -8.59 -43.32
CA GLY A 149 -2.96 -9.12 -43.87
C GLY A 149 -3.09 -8.78 -45.35
N ASN A 150 -4.10 -9.35 -46.00
CA ASN A 150 -4.44 -9.04 -47.39
C ASN A 150 -5.02 -7.64 -47.58
N GLU A 151 -5.67 -7.10 -46.54
CA GLU A 151 -6.18 -5.75 -46.52
C GLU A 151 -5.20 -4.80 -45.82
N HIS A 152 -5.20 -3.53 -46.25
CA HIS A 152 -4.47 -2.50 -45.53
C HIS A 152 -5.17 -2.19 -44.21
N PHE A 153 -4.39 -2.12 -43.14
CA PHE A 153 -4.85 -1.60 -41.86
C PHE A 153 -4.72 -0.07 -41.86
N PHE A 154 -5.54 0.63 -41.08
CA PHE A 154 -5.54 2.10 -41.00
C PHE A 154 -5.47 2.60 -39.56
N TRP A 155 -4.75 3.70 -39.36
CA TRP A 155 -4.60 4.37 -38.06
C TRP A 155 -5.82 5.21 -37.69
N ASP A 156 -6.64 5.57 -38.68
CA ASP A 156 -7.81 6.43 -38.55
C ASP A 156 -9.04 5.80 -39.21
N GLU A 157 -10.23 6.21 -38.74
CA GLU A 157 -11.51 5.72 -39.27
C GLU A 157 -11.80 6.19 -40.69
N HIS A 158 -11.17 7.30 -41.12
CA HIS A 158 -11.34 7.87 -42.46
C HIS A 158 -10.41 7.22 -43.50
N GLU A 159 -9.68 6.17 -43.11
CA GLU A 159 -8.76 5.41 -43.95
C GLU A 159 -7.69 6.27 -44.67
N THR A 160 -7.32 7.40 -44.08
CA THR A 160 -6.35 8.33 -44.68
C THR A 160 -4.91 7.92 -44.41
N MET A 161 -4.66 7.26 -43.28
CA MET A 161 -3.32 6.90 -42.82
C MET A 161 -3.17 5.39 -42.70
N LYS A 162 -2.52 4.77 -43.69
CA LYS A 162 -2.24 3.33 -43.72
C LYS A 162 -1.24 2.91 -42.64
N MET A 163 -1.54 1.82 -41.95
CA MET A 163 -0.57 1.09 -41.13
C MET A 163 0.22 0.13 -42.03
N LYS A 164 1.50 -0.03 -41.73
CA LYS A 164 2.38 -0.92 -42.50
C LYS A 164 2.11 -2.40 -42.21
N CYS A 165 1.89 -2.74 -40.94
CA CYS A 165 1.68 -4.10 -40.44
C CYS A 165 1.08 -4.05 -39.03
N LEU A 166 0.57 -5.20 -38.58
CA LEU A 166 0.24 -5.42 -37.18
C LEU A 166 1.47 -5.91 -36.43
N SER A 167 1.65 -5.46 -35.19
CA SER A 167 2.75 -5.91 -34.34
C SER A 167 2.20 -6.84 -33.26
N VAL A 168 2.63 -8.10 -33.28
CA VAL A 168 2.09 -9.19 -32.46
C VAL A 168 3.20 -9.86 -31.66
N ARG A 169 2.91 -10.27 -30.42
CA ARG A 169 3.85 -11.02 -29.58
C ARG A 169 3.13 -12.01 -28.67
N PHE A 170 3.85 -13.03 -28.18
CA PHE A 170 3.33 -13.90 -27.13
C PHE A 170 3.10 -13.14 -25.83
N VAL A 171 2.12 -13.60 -25.06
CA VAL A 171 1.87 -13.18 -23.68
C VAL A 171 1.42 -14.36 -22.85
N LYS A 172 1.51 -14.22 -21.53
CA LYS A 172 1.03 -15.25 -20.59
C LYS A 172 -0.45 -15.56 -20.83
N LYS A 173 -0.80 -16.84 -20.76
CA LYS A 173 -2.18 -17.30 -20.89
C LYS A 173 -3.08 -16.62 -19.85
N GLY A 174 -4.28 -16.21 -20.27
CA GLY A 174 -5.25 -15.59 -19.38
C GLY A 174 -5.07 -14.08 -19.23
N MET A 175 -4.14 -13.44 -19.95
CA MET A 175 -4.00 -11.98 -19.96
C MET A 175 -5.25 -11.28 -20.53
N ALA A 176 -6.04 -11.95 -21.39
CA ALA A 176 -7.31 -11.39 -21.88
C ALA A 176 -8.44 -11.57 -20.85
N THR A 177 -8.44 -12.64 -20.07
CA THR A 177 -9.34 -12.82 -18.91
C THR A 177 -8.94 -12.06 -17.66
N GLN A 178 -7.68 -11.62 -17.55
CA GLN A 178 -7.31 -10.68 -16.52
C GLN A 178 -8.08 -9.42 -16.83
N GLU A 179 -9.20 -9.19 -16.15
CA GLU A 179 -9.71 -7.84 -16.01
C GLU A 179 -8.56 -6.96 -15.50
N ASN A 180 -8.70 -5.64 -15.51
CA ASN A 180 -8.03 -4.93 -14.44
C ASN A 180 -8.63 -5.51 -13.15
N LEU A 181 -8.01 -6.58 -12.62
CA LEU A 181 -7.70 -6.65 -11.23
C LEU A 181 -7.02 -5.30 -10.97
N THR A 182 -7.84 -4.27 -10.72
CA THR A 182 -7.83 -3.71 -9.38
C THR A 182 -7.63 -4.93 -8.52
N LYS A 183 -6.35 -5.25 -8.21
CA LYS A 183 -6.02 -6.24 -7.19
C LYS A 183 -7.06 -5.93 -6.14
N THR A 184 -8.00 -6.83 -5.89
CA THR A 184 -8.90 -6.66 -4.76
C THR A 184 -7.92 -6.60 -3.62
N VAL A 185 -7.60 -5.37 -3.23
CA VAL A 185 -6.49 -5.11 -2.33
C VAL A 185 -7.07 -5.61 -1.05
N GLN A 186 -6.71 -6.84 -0.69
CA GLN A 186 -7.14 -7.44 0.55
C GLN A 186 -6.77 -6.41 1.61
N LYS A 187 -7.77 -5.97 2.37
CA LYS A 187 -7.58 -4.95 3.38
C LYS A 187 -7.11 -5.66 4.62
N LEU A 188 -6.04 -5.17 5.23
CA LEU A 188 -5.61 -5.70 6.51
C LEU A 188 -6.63 -5.26 7.56
N GLU A 189 -7.29 -6.22 8.18
CA GLU A 189 -8.19 -5.95 9.31
C GLU A 189 -7.36 -5.52 10.52
N LEU A 190 -7.63 -4.31 11.01
CA LEU A 190 -7.01 -3.76 12.21
C LEU A 190 -8.04 -3.71 13.32
N SER A 191 -7.62 -4.08 14.53
CA SER A 191 -8.42 -3.84 15.74
C SER A 191 -8.43 -2.34 16.09
N SER A 192 -9.42 -1.91 16.87
CA SER A 192 -9.59 -0.50 17.27
C SER A 192 -8.41 0.06 18.09
N GLU A 193 -7.62 -0.80 18.72
CA GLU A 193 -6.44 -0.40 19.52
C GLU A 193 -5.17 -0.24 18.69
N GLN A 194 -5.16 -0.76 17.45
CA GLN A 194 -4.00 -0.70 16.59
C GLN A 194 -3.90 0.64 15.86
N TRP A 195 -2.68 1.18 15.80
CA TRP A 195 -2.41 2.43 15.11
C TRP A 195 -2.68 2.30 13.60
N ASN A 196 -3.22 3.38 13.02
CA ASN A 196 -3.56 3.47 11.60
C ASN A 196 -2.91 4.69 10.90
N SER A 197 -1.97 5.35 11.58
CA SER A 197 -1.29 6.54 11.05
C SER A 197 0.23 6.40 11.18
N LEU A 198 0.94 6.91 10.18
CA LEU A 198 2.40 7.00 10.15
C LEU A 198 2.86 8.44 10.33
N TYR A 199 4.09 8.58 10.82
CA TYR A 199 4.79 9.83 10.98
C TYR A 199 6.15 9.76 10.29
N ILE A 200 6.45 10.73 9.43
CA ILE A 200 7.76 10.95 8.82
C ILE A 200 8.38 12.19 9.48
N PRO A 201 9.43 12.04 10.33
CA PRO A 201 9.97 13.16 11.07
C PRO A 201 10.69 14.22 10.24
N CYS A 202 11.37 13.75 9.20
CA CYS A 202 12.11 14.56 8.26
C CYS A 202 11.88 13.94 6.89
N LEU A 203 11.30 14.73 5.99
CA LEU A 203 11.26 14.47 4.57
C LEU A 203 12.43 15.23 3.95
N PRO A 204 13.54 14.53 3.58
CA PRO A 204 14.69 15.19 2.99
C PRO A 204 14.31 15.92 1.69
N LYS A 205 14.93 17.08 1.48
CA LYS A 205 14.83 17.80 0.21
C LYS A 205 15.47 16.92 -0.88
N GLU A 206 14.75 16.74 -1.99
CA GLU A 206 15.28 16.14 -3.22
C GLU A 206 15.72 14.66 -3.12
N ILE A 207 14.93 13.79 -2.49
CA ILE A 207 15.14 12.34 -2.64
C ILE A 207 14.76 11.93 -4.07
N LEU A 208 15.74 11.35 -4.77
CA LEU A 208 15.63 10.81 -6.12
C LEU A 208 15.67 9.28 -6.11
N PHE A 209 15.05 8.68 -7.13
CA PHE A 209 15.17 7.25 -7.46
C PHE A 209 15.01 7.03 -8.97
N ASP A 210 15.73 6.05 -9.53
CA ASP A 210 15.82 5.82 -10.98
C ASP A 210 14.62 5.04 -11.53
N THR A 211 13.62 5.64 -12.17
CA THR A 211 12.58 4.83 -12.83
C THR A 211 13.01 4.37 -14.22
N ASP A 212 12.28 3.40 -14.81
CA ASP A 212 12.44 3.00 -16.22
C ASP A 212 12.30 4.19 -17.20
N LYS A 213 11.73 5.32 -16.74
CA LYS A 213 11.52 6.56 -17.51
C LYS A 213 12.51 7.67 -17.15
N GLY A 214 13.47 7.41 -16.26
CA GLY A 214 14.42 8.41 -15.73
C GLY A 214 14.24 8.69 -14.23
N PRO A 215 15.06 9.58 -13.65
CA PRO A 215 15.01 9.89 -12.23
C PRO A 215 13.66 10.52 -11.85
N SER A 216 13.07 10.03 -10.76
CA SER A 216 11.86 10.56 -10.14
C SER A 216 12.16 11.02 -8.73
N TYR A 217 11.39 11.97 -8.21
CA TYR A 217 11.62 12.57 -6.90
C TYR A 217 10.41 12.42 -5.96
N ILE A 218 10.70 12.31 -4.66
CA ILE A 218 9.69 12.28 -3.60
C ILE A 218 9.51 13.70 -3.06
N ASN A 219 8.33 14.27 -3.26
CA ASN A 219 7.91 15.56 -2.68
C ASN A 219 6.47 15.46 -2.16
N GLU A 220 5.91 16.56 -1.69
CA GLU A 220 4.55 16.61 -1.13
C GLU A 220 3.48 16.10 -2.11
N ASN A 221 3.62 16.45 -3.39
CA ASN A 221 2.68 16.07 -4.45
C ASN A 221 2.81 14.59 -4.84
N SER A 222 4.01 14.00 -4.74
CA SER A 222 4.28 12.62 -5.15
C SER A 222 4.28 11.63 -3.98
N LEU A 223 4.31 12.09 -2.73
CA LEU A 223 4.38 11.22 -1.54
C LEU A 223 3.19 10.27 -1.44
N GLN A 224 1.97 10.75 -1.73
CA GLN A 224 0.78 9.89 -1.73
C GLN A 224 0.92 8.77 -2.77
N TYR A 225 1.26 9.13 -4.01
CA TYR A 225 1.46 8.17 -5.08
C TYR A 225 2.56 7.15 -4.71
N PHE A 226 3.65 7.65 -4.15
CA PHE A 226 4.78 6.83 -3.73
C PHE A 226 4.37 5.77 -2.70
N ILE A 227 3.64 6.16 -1.66
CA ILE A 227 3.19 5.23 -0.61
C ILE A 227 2.15 4.23 -1.15
N GLU A 228 1.16 4.70 -1.92
CA GLU A 228 0.08 3.87 -2.42
C GLU A 228 0.53 2.91 -3.54
N LYS A 229 1.41 3.35 -4.45
CA LYS A 229 1.76 2.62 -5.68
C LYS A 229 3.14 1.98 -5.64
N ASN A 230 4.15 2.69 -5.12
CA ASN A 230 5.53 2.18 -5.09
C ASN A 230 5.76 1.30 -3.86
N LEU A 231 5.39 1.76 -2.67
CA LEU A 231 5.49 0.95 -1.45
C LEU A 231 4.29 0.00 -1.25
N GLN A 232 3.13 0.31 -1.84
CA GLN A 232 1.92 -0.51 -1.72
C GLN A 232 1.50 -0.75 -0.27
N LEU A 233 1.65 0.25 0.62
CA LEU A 233 1.35 0.08 2.05
C LEU A 233 -0.15 0.04 2.35
N GLY A 234 -0.93 0.85 1.65
CA GLY A 234 -2.31 1.12 1.99
C GLY A 234 -2.92 2.17 1.07
N LYS A 235 -4.20 2.47 1.29
CA LYS A 235 -4.86 3.66 0.73
C LYS A 235 -4.74 4.80 1.73
N ILE A 236 -4.27 5.95 1.26
CA ILE A 236 -4.14 7.14 2.11
C ILE A 236 -5.46 7.90 2.10
N LYS A 237 -5.92 8.26 3.30
CA LYS A 237 -7.05 9.16 3.51
C LYS A 237 -6.63 10.62 3.36
N ARG A 238 -5.55 11.02 4.05
CA ARG A 238 -4.91 12.34 3.93
C ARG A 238 -3.45 12.33 4.39
N ILE A 239 -2.73 13.39 4.05
CA ILE A 239 -1.38 13.67 4.53
C ILE A 239 -1.35 15.11 5.06
N ASP A 240 -0.94 15.26 6.31
CA ASP A 240 -0.78 16.56 6.96
C ASP A 240 0.71 16.90 7.03
N PHE A 241 1.11 17.98 6.35
CA PHE A 241 2.50 18.45 6.33
C PHE A 241 2.72 19.50 7.41
N VAL A 242 3.85 19.43 8.10
CA VAL A 242 4.23 20.38 9.16
C VAL A 242 5.68 20.80 8.95
N ASP A 243 5.92 22.10 8.90
CA ASP A 243 7.27 22.66 8.93
C ASP A 243 7.80 22.61 10.36
N ARG A 244 9.01 22.08 10.52
CA ARG A 244 9.72 21.99 11.80
C ARG A 244 11.07 22.66 11.68
N GLU A 245 11.41 23.50 12.65
CA GLU A 245 12.75 24.04 12.76
C GLU A 245 13.62 23.02 13.51
N VAL A 246 14.63 22.51 12.81
CA VAL A 246 15.66 21.65 13.38
C VAL A 246 16.95 22.46 13.42
N THR A 247 17.55 22.59 14.59
CA THR A 247 18.84 23.22 14.74
C THR A 247 19.93 22.19 14.42
N GLU A 248 20.59 22.35 13.28
CA GLU A 248 21.76 21.55 12.92
C GLU A 248 22.95 22.52 12.82
N ASN A 249 24.00 22.31 13.63
CA ASN A 249 25.20 23.15 13.65
C ASN A 249 24.93 24.67 13.81
N GLU A 250 24.11 25.06 14.80
CA GLU A 250 23.75 26.47 15.09
C GLU A 250 22.97 27.20 13.97
N GLN A 251 22.57 26.49 12.92
CA GLN A 251 21.68 27.01 11.87
C GLN A 251 20.29 26.40 12.04
N ALA A 252 19.27 27.27 12.10
CA ALA A 252 17.87 26.86 12.06
C ALA A 252 17.53 26.40 10.64
N LEU A 253 17.40 25.08 10.45
CA LEU A 253 16.98 24.48 9.20
C LEU A 253 15.49 24.13 9.31
N THR A 254 14.66 24.73 8.46
CA THR A 254 13.26 24.31 8.34
C THR A 254 13.18 23.01 7.55
N VAL A 255 12.76 21.95 8.22
CA VAL A 255 12.59 20.60 7.71
C VAL A 255 11.11 20.26 7.67
N LYS A 256 10.66 19.67 6.56
CA LYS A 256 9.27 19.23 6.40
C LYS A 256 9.06 17.88 7.06
N ALA A 257 8.04 17.78 7.90
CA ALA A 257 7.54 16.54 8.48
C ALA A 257 6.17 16.20 7.89
N ALA A 258 5.80 14.92 7.89
CA ALA A 258 4.50 14.49 7.34
C ALA A 258 3.81 13.49 8.27
N PHE A 259 2.52 13.70 8.50
CA PHE A 259 1.63 12.75 9.17
C PHE A 259 0.71 12.11 8.13
N ILE A 260 0.77 10.80 7.99
CA ILE A 260 0.06 10.05 6.97
C ILE A 260 -1.06 9.28 7.65
N HIS A 261 -2.29 9.54 7.23
CA HIS A 261 -3.49 8.89 7.74
C HIS A 261 -4.00 7.90 6.70
N PHE A 262 -4.07 6.62 7.05
CA PHE A 262 -4.55 5.58 6.14
C PHE A 262 -6.07 5.44 6.22
N GLU A 263 -6.71 5.29 5.06
CA GLU A 263 -8.10 4.80 5.00
C GLU A 263 -8.11 3.31 5.34
N TYR A 264 -7.16 2.56 4.76
CA TYR A 264 -6.91 1.16 5.10
C TYR A 264 -5.47 0.78 4.75
N TRP A 265 -4.96 -0.25 5.43
CA TRP A 265 -3.70 -0.90 5.08
C TRP A 265 -3.95 -2.03 4.09
N ASN A 266 -2.99 -2.25 3.21
CA ASN A 266 -3.02 -3.40 2.32
C ASN A 266 -2.58 -4.64 3.10
N ASP A 267 -3.29 -5.74 2.92
CA ASP A 267 -2.88 -7.07 3.36
C ASP A 267 -1.82 -7.61 2.40
N ASN A 268 -0.58 -7.20 2.62
CA ASN A 268 0.56 -7.73 1.91
C ASN A 268 1.80 -7.80 2.82
N ASN A 269 2.81 -8.54 2.36
CA ASN A 269 4.04 -8.77 3.12
C ASN A 269 4.78 -7.46 3.44
N ASN A 270 4.75 -6.45 2.56
CA ASN A 270 5.47 -5.20 2.79
C ASN A 270 4.82 -4.36 3.89
N ALA A 271 3.49 -4.21 3.84
CA ALA A 271 2.71 -3.55 4.88
C ALA A 271 2.86 -4.27 6.23
N LYS A 272 2.70 -5.61 6.26
CA LYS A 272 2.91 -6.42 7.47
C LYS A 272 4.32 -6.29 8.03
N PHE A 273 5.33 -6.33 7.17
CA PHE A 273 6.73 -6.19 7.56
C PHE A 273 7.00 -4.81 8.18
N LEU A 274 6.54 -3.73 7.55
CA LEU A 274 6.70 -2.38 8.08
C LEU A 274 6.00 -2.23 9.43
N ARG A 275 4.75 -2.71 9.55
CA ARG A 275 4.00 -2.66 10.82
C ARG A 275 4.74 -3.39 11.93
N ASN A 276 5.16 -4.65 11.68
CA ASN A 276 5.93 -5.43 12.64
C ASN A 276 7.22 -4.71 13.06
N LYS A 277 7.98 -4.16 12.10
CA LYS A 277 9.20 -3.40 12.40
C LYS A 277 8.93 -2.18 13.27
N LEU A 278 7.84 -1.47 13.01
CA LEU A 278 7.45 -0.31 13.80
C LEU A 278 6.97 -0.70 15.20
N ASP A 279 6.25 -1.81 15.34
CA ASP A 279 5.82 -2.35 16.64
C ASP A 279 7.02 -2.82 17.49
N THR A 280 8.07 -3.37 16.86
CA THR A 280 9.24 -3.89 17.58
C THR A 280 10.34 -2.84 17.83
N GLU A 281 10.64 -1.98 16.84
CA GLU A 281 11.78 -1.06 16.88
C GLU A 281 11.36 0.41 17.06
N GLY A 282 10.07 0.72 16.93
CA GLY A 282 9.52 2.08 17.03
C GLY A 282 9.80 2.99 15.83
N GLN A 283 10.76 2.64 14.97
CA GLN A 283 11.11 3.38 13.76
C GLN A 283 11.64 2.48 12.65
N PHE A 284 11.45 2.87 11.40
CA PHE A 284 11.95 2.13 10.24
C PHE A 284 12.61 3.06 9.22
N ARG A 285 13.83 2.74 8.79
CA ARG A 285 14.57 3.52 7.78
C ARG A 285 14.28 3.00 6.37
N GLN A 286 13.54 3.77 5.58
CA GLN A 286 13.29 3.47 4.18
C GLN A 286 14.43 3.98 3.30
N LYS A 287 15.26 3.08 2.79
CA LYS A 287 16.40 3.39 1.89
C LYS A 287 16.09 3.26 0.40
N GLY A 288 14.92 2.74 0.06
CA GLY A 288 14.53 2.38 -1.29
C GLY A 288 13.34 1.43 -1.30
N TYR A 289 12.89 0.96 -2.47
CA TYR A 289 11.77 0.00 -2.56
C TYR A 289 11.99 -1.00 -3.68
N TYR A 290 11.40 -2.20 -3.57
CA TYR A 290 11.47 -3.20 -4.63
C TYR A 290 10.33 -2.99 -5.64
N ASN A 291 10.64 -2.78 -6.92
CA ASN A 291 9.63 -2.53 -7.95
C ASN A 291 9.08 -3.81 -8.62
N GLY A 292 9.44 -5.00 -8.10
CA GLY A 292 9.12 -6.30 -8.71
C GLY A 292 10.20 -6.85 -9.63
N LYS A 293 11.20 -6.04 -9.99
CA LYS A 293 12.37 -6.45 -10.78
C LYS A 293 13.66 -6.16 -10.04
N ASN A 294 13.88 -4.90 -9.67
CA ASN A 294 15.09 -4.38 -9.08
C ASN A 294 14.79 -3.60 -7.79
N MET A 295 15.81 -3.52 -6.93
CA MET A 295 15.78 -2.63 -5.76
C MET A 295 16.05 -1.19 -6.19
N MET A 296 15.13 -0.30 -5.85
CA MET A 296 15.16 1.11 -6.18
C MET A 296 15.71 1.92 -5.01
N TRP A 297 17.01 2.21 -5.02
CA TRP A 297 17.67 2.96 -3.95
C TRP A 297 17.40 4.46 -4.04
N PHE A 298 17.22 5.08 -2.89
CA PHE A 298 17.11 6.52 -2.77
C PHE A 298 18.49 7.17 -2.76
N TYR A 299 18.62 8.28 -3.48
CA TYR A 299 19.83 9.08 -3.50
C TYR A 299 19.51 10.56 -3.67
N SER A 300 20.48 11.43 -3.39
CA SER A 300 20.52 12.82 -3.88
C SER A 300 21.65 12.95 -4.88
N GLU A 301 21.54 13.89 -5.81
CA GLU A 301 22.54 14.13 -6.84
C GLU A 301 23.02 15.58 -6.75
N GLU A 302 24.25 15.76 -6.29
CA GLU A 302 24.92 17.06 -6.22
C GLU A 302 26.16 17.00 -7.10
N ASN A 303 26.29 17.90 -8.07
CA ASN A 303 27.43 17.95 -9.01
C ASN A 303 27.69 16.61 -9.75
N GLY A 304 26.64 15.83 -10.02
CA GLY A 304 26.73 14.51 -10.69
C GLY A 304 27.18 13.37 -9.77
N ALA A 305 27.44 13.62 -8.49
CA ALA A 305 27.74 12.58 -7.51
C ALA A 305 26.46 12.11 -6.82
N LYS A 306 26.14 10.81 -6.94
CA LYS A 306 25.00 10.18 -6.26
C LYS A 306 25.36 9.83 -4.82
N THR A 307 24.67 10.43 -3.86
CA THR A 307 24.83 10.18 -2.42
C THR A 307 23.60 9.43 -1.88
N PRO A 308 23.75 8.27 -1.20
CA PRO A 308 22.62 7.51 -0.69
C PRO A 308 21.77 8.30 0.32
N ARG A 309 20.45 8.22 0.19
CA ARG A 309 19.49 8.88 1.09
C ARG A 309 18.51 7.89 1.68
N TYR A 310 17.82 8.31 2.73
CA TYR A 310 16.73 7.57 3.35
C TYR A 310 15.80 8.55 4.07
N PHE A 311 14.59 8.11 4.35
CA PHE A 311 13.71 8.77 5.32
C PHE A 311 13.19 7.74 6.32
N VAL A 312 12.62 8.22 7.42
CA VAL A 312 12.25 7.38 8.57
C VAL A 312 10.74 7.38 8.74
N PHE A 313 10.17 6.20 8.90
CA PHE A 313 8.80 6.01 9.38
C PHE A 313 8.81 5.81 10.90
N LYS A 314 7.82 6.40 11.57
CA LYS A 314 7.48 6.19 12.99
C LYS A 314 5.97 6.01 13.11
N ILE A 315 5.52 5.41 14.21
CA ILE A 315 4.10 5.31 14.53
C ILE A 315 3.60 6.69 14.95
N ASN A 316 2.45 7.10 14.43
CA ASN A 316 1.74 8.28 14.94
C ASN A 316 0.73 7.85 16.02
N TYR A 317 1.12 7.98 17.30
CA TYR A 317 0.29 7.59 18.45
C TYR A 317 -0.82 8.60 18.80
N LYS A 318 -0.75 9.83 18.26
CA LYS A 318 -1.76 10.87 18.48
C LYS A 318 -2.24 11.41 17.13
N PRO A 319 -2.97 10.59 16.33
CA PRO A 319 -3.52 11.07 15.08
C PRO A 319 -4.50 12.22 15.35
N ILE A 320 -4.35 13.32 14.60
CA ILE A 320 -5.27 14.45 14.71
C ILE A 320 -6.66 13.97 14.27
N PRO A 321 -7.70 14.08 15.12
CA PRO A 321 -9.05 13.69 14.75
C PRO A 321 -9.56 14.54 13.59
N GLU A 322 -10.44 13.98 12.77
CA GLU A 322 -11.06 14.76 11.70
C GLU A 322 -12.01 15.77 12.31
N ALA A 323 -11.83 17.04 11.95
CA ALA A 323 -12.87 18.02 12.20
C ALA A 323 -13.99 17.75 11.18
N GLU A 324 -15.16 17.33 11.65
CA GLU A 324 -16.40 17.44 10.89
C GLU A 324 -16.76 18.92 10.78
N THR A 325 -16.13 19.61 9.84
CA THR A 325 -16.47 21.00 9.56
C THR A 325 -16.72 21.18 8.08
N ASP A 326 -18.00 21.27 7.70
CA ASP A 326 -18.48 21.81 6.42
C ASP A 326 -18.24 23.32 6.32
N LEU A 327 -17.17 23.83 6.92
CA LEU A 327 -16.85 25.24 6.93
C LEU A 327 -16.11 25.59 5.66
N ASN A 328 -16.60 26.60 4.95
CA ASN A 328 -15.91 27.16 3.80
C ASN A 328 -14.54 27.72 4.25
N ILE A 329 -13.50 27.63 3.41
CA ILE A 329 -12.12 28.10 3.67
C ILE A 329 -12.09 29.49 4.33
N HIS A 330 -12.97 30.41 3.91
CA HIS A 330 -13.06 31.74 4.52
C HIS A 330 -13.54 31.75 5.98
N GLN A 331 -14.43 30.83 6.36
CA GLN A 331 -14.90 30.65 7.74
C GLN A 331 -13.83 30.02 8.62
N LEU A 332 -13.05 29.08 8.08
CA LEU A 332 -11.89 28.47 8.76
C LEU A 332 -10.81 29.51 9.06
N VAL A 333 -10.45 30.34 8.08
CA VAL A 333 -9.46 31.41 8.28
C VAL A 333 -9.95 32.44 9.31
N ALA A 334 -11.25 32.79 9.27
CA ALA A 334 -11.85 33.69 10.27
C ALA A 334 -11.89 33.07 11.68
N ALA A 335 -12.17 31.77 11.78
CA ALA A 335 -12.16 31.05 13.05
C ALA A 335 -10.75 30.94 13.64
N ASN A 336 -9.74 30.63 12.81
CA ASN A 336 -8.34 30.58 13.23
C ASN A 336 -7.86 31.95 13.71
N LYS A 337 -8.16 33.03 12.97
CA LYS A 337 -7.81 34.38 13.39
C LYS A 337 -8.46 34.76 14.72
N LYS A 338 -9.73 34.39 14.92
CA LYS A 338 -10.43 34.62 16.18
C LYS A 338 -9.87 33.80 17.34
N LEU A 339 -9.43 32.57 17.07
CA LEU A 339 -8.76 31.74 18.06
C LEU A 339 -7.39 32.32 18.45
N GLU A 340 -6.61 32.82 17.49
CA GLU A 340 -5.35 33.53 17.76
C GLU A 340 -5.57 34.76 18.65
N GLU A 341 -6.59 35.58 18.36
CA GLU A 341 -6.96 36.73 19.19
C GLU A 341 -7.35 36.31 20.62
N VAL A 342 -8.15 35.24 20.77
CA VAL A 342 -8.53 34.71 22.10
C VAL A 342 -7.32 34.15 22.85
N VAL A 343 -6.39 33.48 22.18
CA VAL A 343 -5.16 32.98 22.82
C VAL A 343 -4.33 34.14 23.34
N LEU A 344 -4.15 35.21 22.54
CA LEU A 344 -3.45 36.41 22.98
C LEU A 344 -4.15 37.08 24.17
N GLU A 345 -5.47 37.23 24.14
CA GLU A 345 -6.24 37.78 25.27
C GLU A 345 -6.08 36.94 26.54
N LYS A 346 -6.05 35.60 26.40
CA LYS A 346 -5.86 34.67 27.53
C LYS A 346 -4.43 34.73 28.07
N ASP A 347 -3.42 34.84 27.21
CA ASP A 347 -2.03 34.99 27.63
C ASP A 347 -1.79 36.32 28.36
N GLU A 348 -2.42 37.41 27.91
CA GLU A 348 -2.40 38.69 28.62
C GLU A 348 -3.09 38.60 29.99
N LEU A 349 -4.20 37.87 30.08
CA LEU A 349 -4.92 37.67 31.33
C LEU A 349 -4.14 36.79 32.30
N ILE A 350 -3.49 35.73 31.81
CA ILE A 350 -2.56 34.90 32.59
C ILE A 350 -1.42 35.77 33.12
N LYS A 351 -0.83 36.61 32.28
CA LYS A 351 0.24 37.51 32.70
C LYS A 351 -0.22 38.47 33.81
N LYS A 352 -1.40 39.08 33.69
CA LYS A 352 -1.96 39.95 34.73
C LYS A 352 -2.24 39.20 36.02
N LEU A 353 -2.80 38.00 35.94
CA LEU A 353 -3.05 37.17 37.12
C LEU A 353 -1.74 36.69 37.77
N MET A 354 -0.70 36.41 36.99
CA MET A 354 0.63 36.09 37.52
C MET A 354 1.25 37.30 38.22
N GLU A 355 1.14 38.50 37.65
CA GLU A 355 1.60 39.74 38.29
C GLU A 355 0.81 40.04 39.58
N GLU A 356 -0.51 39.82 39.59
CA GLU A 356 -1.34 39.95 40.80
C GLU A 356 -0.98 38.91 41.86
N LEU A 357 -0.70 37.66 41.46
CA LEU A 357 -0.22 36.62 42.36
C LEU A 357 1.15 36.95 42.93
N ASP A 358 2.08 37.49 42.15
CA ASP A 358 3.40 37.90 42.62
C ASP A 358 3.29 39.06 43.62
N ILE A 359 2.43 40.05 43.35
CA ILE A 359 2.16 41.16 44.28
C ILE A 359 1.50 40.64 45.57
N LEU A 360 0.56 39.70 45.47
CA LEU A 360 -0.08 39.08 46.64
C LEU A 360 0.92 38.26 47.45
N LYS A 361 1.76 37.44 46.82
CA LYS A 361 2.85 36.71 47.48
C LYS A 361 3.79 37.65 48.21
N GLN A 362 4.15 38.77 47.58
CA GLN A 362 5.04 39.78 48.14
C GLN A 362 4.39 40.55 49.31
N ASN A 363 3.08 40.81 49.25
CA ASN A 363 2.31 41.49 50.30
C ASN A 363 2.00 40.59 51.51
N PHE A 364 1.86 39.28 51.31
CA PHE A 364 1.60 38.31 52.39
C PHE A 364 2.88 37.66 52.95
N GLY A 365 4.07 38.05 52.47
CA GLY A 365 5.34 37.52 52.96
C GLY A 365 5.49 36.01 52.74
N ILE A 366 4.82 35.46 51.74
CA ILE A 366 4.95 34.06 51.35
C ILE A 366 6.21 33.98 50.49
N VAL A 367 7.32 33.63 51.12
CA VAL A 367 8.55 33.24 50.44
C VAL A 367 8.22 31.97 49.65
N ASP A 368 8.39 32.02 48.33
CA ASP A 368 8.50 30.80 47.55
C ASP A 368 9.67 30.01 48.16
N ASP A 369 9.39 28.93 48.88
CA ASP A 369 10.41 27.92 49.14
C ASP A 369 10.93 27.53 47.76
N ASP A 370 12.19 27.89 47.51
CA ASP A 370 12.95 27.69 46.28
C ASP A 370 13.22 26.19 46.07
N LYS A 371 12.15 25.43 45.94
CA LYS A 371 12.16 24.10 45.33
C LYS A 371 11.79 24.35 43.88
N GLY A 372 12.82 24.41 43.02
CA GLY A 372 12.65 24.17 41.59
C GLY A 372 11.79 22.92 41.34
N PRO A 373 11.33 22.67 40.10
CA PRO A 373 10.47 21.51 39.81
C PRO A 373 11.06 20.25 40.44
N MET A 374 10.35 19.73 41.45
CA MET A 374 10.83 18.66 42.32
C MET A 374 11.21 17.47 41.45
N SER A 375 12.48 17.05 41.50
CA SER A 375 12.89 15.86 40.76
C SER A 375 12.17 14.65 41.35
N ILE A 376 11.83 13.67 40.51
CA ILE A 376 11.05 12.47 40.91
C ILE A 376 11.75 11.65 42.02
N ASP A 377 13.04 11.89 42.25
CA ASP A 377 13.86 11.20 43.25
C ASP A 377 13.78 11.84 44.66
N GLU A 378 13.26 13.06 44.82
CA GLU A 378 13.10 13.71 46.13
C GLU A 378 11.78 13.34 46.86
N LEU A 379 10.91 12.56 46.23
CA LEU A 379 9.64 12.10 46.81
C LEU A 379 9.76 10.87 47.73
N ALA A 380 10.98 10.37 47.99
CA ALA A 380 11.18 9.08 48.66
C ALA A 380 11.71 9.13 50.11
N THR A 381 12.10 10.28 50.65
CA THR A 381 12.73 10.34 51.99
C THR A 381 12.51 11.68 52.66
N ASP A 382 11.51 11.78 53.53
CA ASP A 382 11.73 11.81 54.98
C ASP A 382 10.43 12.17 55.70
N GLY A 383 10.08 11.32 56.66
CA GLY A 383 9.00 11.55 57.59
C GLY A 383 9.41 12.62 58.59
N GLN A 384 8.70 13.75 58.56
CA GLN A 384 8.65 14.66 59.68
C GLN A 384 7.17 14.91 59.98
N GLU A 385 6.75 14.42 61.15
CA GLU A 385 5.41 14.53 61.70
C GLU A 385 5.03 16.01 61.83
N VAL A 386 4.08 16.44 61.01
CA VAL A 386 3.35 17.70 61.22
C VAL A 386 2.01 17.30 61.84
N GLU A 387 1.85 17.58 63.13
CA GLU A 387 0.54 17.62 63.78
C GLU A 387 -0.28 18.72 63.09
N ILE A 388 -1.31 18.31 62.34
CA ILE A 388 -2.33 19.20 61.80
C ILE A 388 -3.57 18.98 62.66
N GLU A 389 -3.99 20.06 63.31
CA GLU A 389 -5.21 20.16 64.12
C GLU A 389 -6.45 19.81 63.30
N ASP A 390 -7.41 19.21 64.00
CA ASP A 390 -8.69 18.70 63.50
C ASP A 390 -9.49 19.79 62.76
N GLU A 391 -9.69 19.61 61.46
CA GLU A 391 -10.82 20.18 60.73
C GLU A 391 -11.71 19.04 60.23
N ASP A 392 -12.91 19.01 60.81
CA ASP A 392 -14.02 18.12 60.49
C ASP A 392 -14.41 18.26 59.01
N GLU A 393 -14.26 17.20 58.21
CA GLU A 393 -14.98 17.09 56.94
C GLU A 393 -15.22 15.64 56.48
N ASP A 394 -16.51 15.32 56.46
CA ASP A 394 -17.26 14.39 55.60
C ASP A 394 -17.06 12.86 55.76
N ASP A 395 -17.87 12.32 56.68
CA ASP A 395 -18.24 10.92 56.82
C ASP A 395 -19.01 10.40 55.59
N THR A 396 -18.33 9.72 54.66
CA THR A 396 -18.93 8.57 53.92
C THR A 396 -17.85 7.68 53.29
N VAL A 397 -16.99 7.08 54.11
CA VAL A 397 -16.23 5.89 53.71
C VAL A 397 -16.59 4.74 54.64
N ASP A 398 -17.34 3.80 54.06
CA ASP A 398 -17.85 2.55 54.63
C ASP A 398 -17.00 2.03 55.80
N SER A 399 -17.51 2.24 57.02
CA SER A 399 -16.79 2.10 58.30
C SER A 399 -16.24 0.70 58.58
N GLN A 400 -16.69 -0.31 57.84
CA GLN A 400 -16.34 -1.72 58.03
C GLN A 400 -14.84 -2.05 57.81
N TYR A 401 -14.08 -1.22 57.07
CA TYR A 401 -12.66 -1.47 56.79
C TYR A 401 -11.70 -0.71 57.72
N ASN A 402 -12.20 0.27 58.47
CA ASN A 402 -11.38 1.11 59.34
C ASN A 402 -10.82 0.33 60.54
N GLU A 403 -11.55 -0.69 61.01
CA GLU A 403 -11.13 -1.53 62.14
C GLU A 403 -10.15 -2.66 61.74
N LEU A 404 -9.96 -2.92 60.46
CA LEU A 404 -9.09 -4.00 60.00
C LEU A 404 -7.61 -3.60 60.09
N SER A 405 -6.77 -4.57 60.48
CA SER A 405 -5.32 -4.41 60.42
C SER A 405 -4.84 -4.33 58.97
N GLY A 406 -3.69 -3.69 58.75
CA GLY A 406 -3.11 -3.57 57.40
C GLY A 406 -2.86 -4.93 56.73
N GLN A 407 -2.65 -6.00 57.51
CA GLN A 407 -2.50 -7.35 56.97
C GLN A 407 -3.83 -7.93 56.49
N GLN A 408 -4.89 -7.80 57.29
CA GLN A 408 -6.24 -8.25 56.91
C GLN A 408 -6.73 -7.54 55.63
N LEU A 409 -6.44 -6.25 55.48
CA LEU A 409 -6.76 -5.51 54.26
C LEU A 409 -5.98 -6.01 53.04
N ARG A 410 -4.69 -6.35 53.20
CA ARG A 410 -3.88 -6.93 52.12
C ARG A 410 -4.38 -8.30 51.69
N ASP A 411 -4.85 -9.11 52.66
CA ASP A 411 -5.40 -10.43 52.37
C ASP A 411 -6.72 -10.31 51.57
N ILE A 412 -7.61 -9.37 51.94
CA ILE A 412 -8.84 -9.07 51.18
C ILE A 412 -8.52 -8.57 49.77
N TRP A 413 -7.54 -7.67 49.63
CA TRP A 413 -7.11 -7.18 48.32
C TRP A 413 -6.51 -8.30 47.45
N ALA A 414 -5.69 -9.19 48.04
CA ALA A 414 -5.12 -10.33 47.33
C ALA A 414 -6.20 -11.30 46.84
N GLU A 415 -7.22 -11.55 47.67
CA GLU A 415 -8.40 -12.36 47.30
C GLU A 415 -9.14 -11.75 46.11
N LEU A 416 -9.45 -10.44 46.15
CA LEU A 416 -10.13 -9.74 45.06
C LEU A 416 -9.32 -9.73 43.75
N MET A 417 -7.99 -9.82 43.84
CA MET A 417 -7.09 -9.85 42.69
C MET A 417 -6.74 -11.28 42.23
N GLY A 418 -7.32 -12.31 42.85
CA GLY A 418 -7.05 -13.71 42.50
C GLY A 418 -5.62 -14.17 42.83
N LYS A 419 -4.94 -13.51 43.79
CA LYS A 419 -3.59 -13.87 44.23
C LYS A 419 -3.62 -14.85 45.41
N PRO A 420 -2.69 -15.81 45.49
CA PRO A 420 -2.62 -16.72 46.62
C PRO A 420 -2.32 -15.96 47.93
N THR A 421 -3.16 -16.17 48.95
CA THR A 421 -2.98 -15.63 50.30
C THR A 421 -1.66 -16.09 50.91
N GLY A 422 -0.84 -15.16 51.39
CA GLY A 422 0.45 -15.46 52.05
C GLY A 422 1.71 -15.10 51.26
N LEU A 423 1.61 -14.60 50.03
CA LEU A 423 2.73 -13.96 49.36
C LEU A 423 2.81 -12.50 49.79
N THR A 424 3.77 -12.18 50.67
CA THR A 424 4.16 -10.80 50.98
C THR A 424 4.76 -10.16 49.72
N SER A 425 3.91 -9.63 48.84
CA SER A 425 4.38 -8.76 47.76
C SER A 425 4.89 -7.47 48.39
N SER A 426 6.20 -7.27 48.30
CA SER A 426 6.97 -6.11 48.78
C SER A 426 6.67 -4.81 48.04
N GLY A 427 5.43 -4.54 47.68
CA GLY A 427 5.08 -3.31 46.96
C GLY A 427 3.58 -3.22 46.67
N SER A 428 2.93 -2.24 47.31
CA SER A 428 2.43 -1.06 46.60
C SER A 428 1.51 -0.19 47.47
N PHE A 429 1.17 -0.62 48.69
CA PHE A 429 0.36 0.19 49.61
C PHE A 429 1.00 0.29 50.99
N THR A 430 1.73 1.37 51.22
CA THR A 430 2.20 1.78 52.56
C THR A 430 1.10 2.51 53.35
N ASN A 431 0.14 3.11 52.65
CA ASN A 431 -0.96 3.87 53.25
C ASN A 431 -2.25 3.04 53.36
N LYS A 432 -2.75 2.87 54.60
CA LYS A 432 -3.98 2.13 54.91
C LYS A 432 -5.22 2.70 54.22
N ARG A 433 -5.34 4.04 54.11
CA ARG A 433 -6.49 4.69 53.45
C ARG A 433 -6.54 4.38 51.95
N LEU A 434 -5.40 4.40 51.27
CA LEU A 434 -5.33 4.06 49.83
C LEU A 434 -5.68 2.59 49.58
N LEU A 435 -5.26 1.68 50.46
CA LEU A 435 -5.62 0.27 50.36
C LEU A 435 -7.13 0.05 50.56
N ILE A 436 -7.76 0.76 51.51
CA ILE A 436 -9.21 0.71 51.71
C ILE A 436 -9.95 1.25 50.47
N ALA A 437 -9.52 2.38 49.92
CA ALA A 437 -10.11 2.95 48.71
C ALA A 437 -10.03 2.00 47.51
N GLU A 438 -8.90 1.33 47.31
CA GLU A 438 -8.74 0.36 46.22
C GLU A 438 -9.58 -0.91 46.43
N ILE A 439 -9.73 -1.39 47.67
CA ILE A 439 -10.63 -2.51 48.00
C ILE A 439 -12.09 -2.15 47.68
N ILE A 440 -12.52 -0.94 48.03
CA ILE A 440 -13.88 -0.45 47.71
C ILE A 440 -14.07 -0.36 46.20
N ARG A 441 -13.09 0.19 45.48
CA ARG A 441 -13.10 0.28 44.02
C ARG A 441 -13.24 -1.10 43.36
N LEU A 442 -12.42 -2.07 43.78
CA LEU A 442 -12.45 -3.43 43.26
C LEU A 442 -13.77 -4.13 43.56
N LYS A 443 -14.32 -4.00 44.77
CA LYS A 443 -15.64 -4.58 45.10
C LYS A 443 -16.78 -4.00 44.28
N ASN A 444 -16.73 -2.70 43.96
CA ASN A 444 -17.72 -2.08 43.08
C ASN A 444 -17.56 -2.51 41.62
N LEU A 445 -16.35 -2.88 41.19
CA LEU A 445 -16.08 -3.38 39.85
C LEU A 445 -16.57 -4.83 39.62
N TYR A 446 -16.63 -5.63 40.70
CA TYR A 446 -17.02 -7.03 40.69
C TYR A 446 -18.45 -7.30 41.24
N LYS A 447 -19.22 -6.24 41.54
CA LYS A 447 -20.68 -6.31 41.73
C LYS A 447 -21.37 -6.27 40.37
#